data_AF-A0A842Q4V7-F1
#
_entry.id   AF-A0A842Q4V7-F1
#
_cell.length_a   1.000
_cell.length_b   1.000
_cell.length_c   1.000
_cell.angle_alpha   90.00
_cell.angle_beta   90.00
_cell.angle_gamma   90.00
#
_symmetry.space_group_name_H-M   'P 1'
#
loop_
_entity.id
_entity.type
_entity.pdbx_description
1 polymer ?
#
loop_
_entity_poly.entity_id
_entity_poly.type
_entity_poly.pdbx_seq_one_letter_code
_entity_poly.pdbx_strand_id
1 'polypeptide(L)'
;MVLKKSLIFPCLLVIIVFSFSFLPLDDHTDFSNISQKAIAQGSPLDNLGVLNQTKAKMTITDRSLVVKLLAESLESRINKSAAILEVTSKLPQIRSVSYANFISPELHGISNDLDIQKRKIAQYILTADPNFEVIFFLMPNGDMYMEEPYSNQQNLTRNNFAFRDYYIGAVNTNNSFLGNVIISASSGRPQAYIAIPVYSENNGTFIGVWSGGLNLTLFSESLQLLNLTNGDQRVVYIDQQGQKIADSDKQSLLSNRNQNESFANLQSFKNAVKGESSFSIETINGNRMLIFYTPMKFHSTTWAVLFMQHYN
;
A
#
# COMPACT_ATOMS: atom_id res chain seq x y z
N MET A 1 46.79 27.38 -48.85
CA MET A 1 45.53 28.14 -48.67
C MET A 1 44.37 27.17 -48.91
N VAL A 2 43.92 26.48 -47.87
CA VAL A 2 42.77 25.54 -47.92
C VAL A 2 42.01 25.65 -46.60
N LEU A 3 40.69 25.77 -46.72
CA LEU A 3 39.69 26.10 -45.71
C LEU A 3 39.73 25.19 -44.46
N LYS A 4 39.76 25.80 -43.27
CA LYS A 4 39.35 25.18 -42.00
C LYS A 4 37.85 25.48 -41.79
N LYS A 5 36.99 24.49 -42.02
CA LYS A 5 35.56 24.57 -41.65
C LYS A 5 35.41 24.35 -40.15
N SER A 6 34.78 25.33 -39.51
CA SER A 6 34.22 25.26 -38.16
C SER A 6 33.15 24.19 -38.08
N LEU A 7 33.23 23.29 -37.09
CA LEU A 7 32.13 22.39 -36.72
C LEU A 7 31.62 22.82 -35.36
N ILE A 8 30.48 23.52 -35.39
CA ILE A 8 29.67 23.87 -34.23
C ILE A 8 28.92 22.59 -33.83
N PHE A 9 29.16 22.10 -32.62
CA PHE A 9 28.34 21.06 -31.98
C PHE A 9 27.17 21.76 -31.28
N PRO A 10 25.90 21.56 -31.69
CA PRO A 10 24.78 21.94 -30.86
C PRO A 10 24.46 20.81 -29.89
N CYS A 11 24.50 21.15 -28.61
CA CYS A 11 24.03 20.38 -27.47
C CYS A 11 22.52 20.11 -27.65
N LEU A 12 22.12 18.84 -27.78
CA LEU A 12 20.71 18.46 -27.77
C LEU A 12 20.28 18.20 -26.32
N LEU A 13 19.84 19.26 -25.65
CA LEU A 13 19.18 19.19 -24.35
C LEU A 13 17.74 18.70 -24.58
N VAL A 14 17.45 17.44 -24.28
CA VAL A 14 16.09 16.91 -24.31
C VAL A 14 15.38 17.34 -23.02
N ILE A 15 14.62 18.43 -23.10
CA ILE A 15 13.67 18.83 -22.06
C ILE A 15 12.38 18.05 -22.34
N ILE A 16 12.06 17.06 -21.51
CA ILE A 16 10.71 16.47 -21.48
C ILE A 16 9.84 17.39 -20.62
N VAL A 17 9.08 18.28 -21.27
CA VAL A 17 7.98 18.99 -20.64
C VAL A 17 6.77 18.08 -20.70
N PHE A 18 6.39 17.47 -19.57
CA PHE A 18 5.04 16.90 -19.43
C PHE A 18 4.06 18.05 -19.23
N SER A 19 3.54 18.59 -20.33
CA SER A 19 2.37 19.47 -20.33
C SER A 19 1.12 18.60 -20.17
N PHE A 20 0.55 18.56 -18.96
CA PHE A 20 -0.83 18.13 -18.77
C PHE A 20 -1.75 19.21 -19.34
N SER A 21 -2.19 19.04 -20.58
CA SER A 21 -3.30 19.80 -21.15
C SER A 21 -4.59 19.23 -20.57
N PHE A 22 -5.19 19.95 -19.62
CA PHE A 22 -6.61 19.77 -19.30
C PHE A 22 -7.43 20.22 -20.51
N LEU A 23 -8.15 19.29 -21.13
CA LEU A 23 -9.31 19.61 -21.96
C LEU A 23 -10.53 19.73 -21.03
N PRO A 24 -11.38 20.76 -21.17
CA PRO A 24 -12.61 20.85 -20.42
C PRO A 24 -13.62 19.88 -21.04
N LEU A 25 -14.11 18.92 -20.27
CA LEU A 25 -15.29 18.14 -20.62
C LEU A 25 -16.50 18.91 -20.11
N ASP A 26 -17.15 19.61 -21.04
CA ASP A 26 -18.48 20.18 -20.85
C ASP A 26 -19.55 19.08 -20.91
N ASP A 27 -20.64 19.41 -20.22
CA ASP A 27 -21.72 18.58 -19.68
C ASP A 27 -22.58 17.82 -20.71
N HIS A 28 -23.31 16.81 -20.18
CA HIS A 28 -24.39 16.03 -20.79
C HIS A 28 -24.05 14.90 -21.78
N THR A 29 -23.74 13.71 -21.23
CA THR A 29 -24.19 12.44 -21.83
C THR A 29 -24.85 11.55 -20.77
N ASP A 30 -26.15 11.39 -20.93
CA ASP A 30 -27.01 10.56 -20.07
C ASP A 30 -26.79 9.07 -20.38
N PHE A 31 -26.10 8.38 -19.46
CA PHE A 31 -25.77 6.95 -19.56
C PHE A 31 -26.97 6.02 -19.30
N SER A 32 -28.17 6.54 -19.00
CA SER A 32 -29.35 5.72 -18.74
C SER A 32 -29.92 5.03 -19.99
N ASN A 33 -29.64 5.54 -21.20
CA ASN A 33 -30.27 5.07 -22.45
C ASN A 33 -29.48 4.01 -23.23
N ILE A 34 -28.24 3.70 -22.86
CA ILE A 34 -27.47 2.63 -23.53
C ILE A 34 -27.83 1.24 -22.95
N SER A 35 -28.31 1.19 -21.70
CA SER A 35 -28.71 -0.07 -21.05
C SER A 35 -30.02 -0.66 -21.59
N GLN A 36 -30.95 0.16 -22.10
CA GLN A 36 -32.26 -0.32 -22.56
C GLN A 36 -32.29 -0.81 -24.01
N LYS A 37 -31.34 -0.42 -24.86
CA LYS A 37 -31.32 -0.85 -26.28
C LYS A 37 -30.69 -2.23 -26.52
N ALA A 38 -29.95 -2.77 -25.55
CA ALA A 38 -29.38 -4.11 -25.64
C ALA A 38 -30.34 -5.24 -25.23
N ILE A 39 -31.52 -4.90 -24.67
CA ILE A 39 -32.48 -5.88 -24.12
C ILE A 39 -33.55 -6.28 -25.15
N ALA A 40 -33.65 -5.60 -26.30
CA ALA A 40 -34.69 -5.85 -27.29
C ALA A 40 -34.15 -6.50 -28.58
N GLN A 41 -33.66 -7.73 -28.49
CA GLN A 41 -33.51 -8.66 -29.63
C GLN A 41 -33.27 -10.09 -29.12
N GLY A 42 -34.33 -10.91 -29.02
CA GLY A 42 -34.24 -12.38 -28.86
C GLY A 42 -33.69 -13.01 -30.16
N SER A 43 -32.94 -14.11 -30.19
CA SER A 43 -33.07 -15.47 -29.62
C SER A 43 -31.77 -16.25 -29.99
N PRO A 44 -31.55 -17.57 -29.75
CA PRO A 44 -32.27 -18.56 -28.95
C PRO A 44 -31.32 -19.28 -27.93
N LEU A 45 -31.55 -19.10 -26.63
CA LEU A 45 -31.08 -20.05 -25.62
C LEU A 45 -32.10 -20.18 -24.49
N ASP A 46 -33.39 -20.19 -24.86
CA ASP A 46 -34.48 -20.58 -23.97
C ASP A 46 -34.50 -22.11 -23.88
N ASN A 47 -33.53 -22.68 -23.16
CA ASN A 47 -33.61 -24.00 -22.52
C ASN A 47 -32.34 -24.29 -21.71
N LEU A 48 -32.15 -23.56 -20.61
CA LEU A 48 -31.43 -24.08 -19.45
C LEU A 48 -32.21 -23.61 -18.23
N GLY A 49 -32.92 -24.57 -17.63
CA GLY A 49 -33.88 -24.35 -16.57
C GLY A 49 -33.31 -23.55 -15.40
N VAL A 50 -34.13 -22.61 -14.93
CA VAL A 50 -34.29 -22.18 -13.53
C VAL A 50 -33.08 -22.50 -12.65
N LEU A 51 -32.13 -21.57 -12.61
CA LEU A 51 -30.97 -21.64 -11.73
C LEU A 51 -31.42 -21.33 -10.29
N ASN A 52 -31.76 -22.37 -9.53
CA ASN A 52 -31.63 -22.30 -8.07
C ASN A 52 -30.15 -22.02 -7.77
N GLN A 53 -29.81 -20.83 -7.31
CA GLN A 53 -28.47 -20.50 -6.82
C GLN A 53 -28.20 -21.24 -5.51
N THR A 54 -27.89 -22.53 -5.59
CA THR A 54 -27.06 -23.18 -4.58
C THR A 54 -25.65 -22.60 -4.70
N LYS A 55 -25.20 -21.88 -3.67
CA LYS A 55 -23.81 -21.40 -3.51
C LYS A 55 -22.88 -22.60 -3.70
N ALA A 56 -22.22 -22.70 -4.85
CA ALA A 56 -21.38 -23.85 -5.17
C ALA A 56 -20.28 -24.00 -4.12
N LYS A 57 -20.11 -25.21 -3.58
CA LYS A 57 -19.09 -25.51 -2.57
C LYS A 57 -17.71 -25.47 -3.24
N MET A 58 -16.88 -24.48 -2.89
CA MET A 58 -15.49 -24.43 -3.36
C MET A 58 -14.73 -25.72 -3.00
N THR A 59 -13.89 -26.17 -3.92
CA THR A 59 -12.94 -27.29 -3.73
C THR A 59 -11.66 -26.83 -3.00
N ILE A 60 -10.77 -27.76 -2.67
CA ILE A 60 -9.43 -27.43 -2.14
C ILE A 60 -8.64 -26.63 -3.18
N THR A 61 -8.67 -27.05 -4.44
CA THR A 61 -8.00 -26.37 -5.55
C THR A 61 -8.51 -24.94 -5.72
N ASP A 62 -9.83 -24.72 -5.62
CA ASP A 62 -10.41 -23.38 -5.75
C ASP A 62 -9.91 -22.44 -4.63
N ARG A 63 -9.81 -22.94 -3.39
CA ARG A 63 -9.33 -22.14 -2.26
C ARG A 63 -7.85 -21.80 -2.36
N SER A 64 -7.01 -22.76 -2.76
CA SER A 64 -5.59 -22.50 -3.04
C SER A 64 -5.43 -21.42 -4.11
N LEU A 65 -6.25 -21.47 -5.17
CA LEU A 65 -6.23 -20.46 -6.22
C LEU A 65 -6.71 -19.09 -5.70
N VAL A 66 -7.76 -19.04 -4.90
CA VAL A 66 -8.26 -17.79 -4.28
C VAL A 66 -7.17 -17.14 -3.43
N VAL A 67 -6.52 -17.90 -2.53
CA VAL A 67 -5.44 -17.35 -1.68
C VAL A 67 -4.29 -16.82 -2.51
N LYS A 68 -3.91 -17.52 -3.59
CA LYS A 68 -2.88 -17.08 -4.51
C LYS A 68 -3.25 -15.77 -5.23
N LEU A 69 -4.46 -15.68 -5.78
CA LEU A 69 -4.94 -14.47 -6.45
C LEU A 69 -5.03 -13.27 -5.50
N LEU A 70 -5.41 -13.49 -4.23
CA LEU A 70 -5.41 -12.45 -3.22
C LEU A 70 -4.00 -11.97 -2.87
N ALA A 71 -3.02 -12.89 -2.77
CA ALA A 71 -1.63 -12.54 -2.56
C ALA A 71 -1.06 -11.72 -3.74
N GLU A 72 -1.32 -12.15 -4.98
CA GLU A 72 -0.92 -11.43 -6.19
C GLU A 72 -1.60 -10.05 -6.30
N SER A 73 -2.89 -9.96 -5.96
CA SER A 73 -3.63 -8.69 -5.93
C SER A 73 -3.08 -7.74 -4.86
N LEU A 74 -2.76 -8.25 -3.67
CA LEU A 74 -2.13 -7.49 -2.60
C LEU A 74 -0.73 -7.01 -3.01
N GLU A 75 0.08 -7.87 -3.62
CA GLU A 75 1.40 -7.53 -4.15
C GLU A 75 1.30 -6.39 -5.17
N SER A 76 0.40 -6.52 -6.15
CA SER A 76 0.17 -5.49 -7.16
C SER A 76 -0.27 -4.16 -6.55
N ARG A 77 -1.16 -4.20 -5.55
CA ARG A 77 -1.63 -3.01 -4.83
C ARG A 77 -0.47 -2.30 -4.12
N ILE A 78 0.36 -3.04 -3.38
CA ILE A 78 1.52 -2.49 -2.67
C ILE A 78 2.56 -1.95 -3.65
N ASN A 79 2.89 -2.69 -4.71
CA ASN A 79 3.84 -2.25 -5.73
C ASN A 79 3.39 -0.97 -6.44
N LYS A 80 2.08 -0.81 -6.72
CA LYS A 80 1.54 0.42 -7.28
C LYS A 80 1.79 1.61 -6.34
N SER A 81 1.47 1.47 -5.06
CA SER A 81 1.68 2.51 -4.05
C SER A 81 3.16 2.84 -3.86
N ALA A 82 4.03 1.82 -3.82
CA ALA A 82 5.47 2.00 -3.75
C ALA A 82 6.03 2.74 -4.97
N ALA A 83 5.59 2.40 -6.19
CA ALA A 83 6.03 3.06 -7.41
C ALA A 83 5.73 4.57 -7.42
N ILE A 84 4.61 5.00 -6.83
CA ILE A 84 4.28 6.42 -6.67
C ILE A 84 5.32 7.10 -5.78
N LEU A 85 5.68 6.50 -4.64
CA LEU A 85 6.71 7.03 -3.75
C LEU A 85 8.10 7.02 -4.41
N GLU A 86 8.45 5.98 -5.17
CA GLU A 86 9.73 5.88 -5.89
C GLU A 86 9.89 6.91 -7.01
N VAL A 87 8.81 7.21 -7.74
CA VAL A 87 8.83 8.25 -8.77
C VAL A 87 8.91 9.62 -8.13
N THR A 88 8.10 9.87 -7.09
CA THR A 88 8.05 11.18 -6.43
C THR A 88 9.31 11.46 -5.62
N SER A 89 9.98 10.45 -5.05
CA SER A 89 11.27 10.63 -4.34
C SER A 89 12.39 11.17 -5.23
N LYS A 90 12.23 11.07 -6.56
CA LYS A 90 13.19 11.58 -7.54
C LYS A 90 12.94 13.04 -7.92
N LEU A 91 11.83 13.65 -7.48
CA LEU A 91 11.53 15.03 -7.79
C LEU A 91 12.49 15.99 -7.05
N PRO A 92 12.95 17.08 -7.68
CA PRO A 92 13.84 18.05 -7.04
C PRO A 92 13.29 18.62 -5.73
N GLN A 93 11.97 18.78 -5.65
CA GLN A 93 11.26 19.24 -4.46
C GLN A 93 11.33 18.23 -3.32
N ILE A 94 11.35 16.91 -3.61
CA ILE A 94 11.54 15.88 -2.57
C ILE A 94 13.02 15.77 -2.18
N ARG A 95 13.94 15.96 -3.13
CA ARG A 95 15.39 15.89 -2.92
C ARG A 95 16.02 17.13 -2.28
N SER A 96 15.24 18.16 -1.98
CA SER A 96 15.68 19.34 -1.26
C SER A 96 15.17 19.33 0.18
N VAL A 97 16.02 19.71 1.13
CA VAL A 97 15.69 19.87 2.56
C VAL A 97 16.16 21.25 3.06
N SER A 98 15.98 22.29 2.24
CA SER A 98 16.46 23.66 2.53
C SER A 98 15.95 24.25 3.85
N TYR A 99 14.84 23.72 4.39
CA TYR A 99 14.24 24.18 5.64
C TYR A 99 14.61 23.32 6.85
N ALA A 100 15.61 22.43 6.75
CA ALA A 100 15.99 21.54 7.85
C ALA A 100 16.36 22.28 9.16
N ASN A 101 16.94 23.48 9.05
CA ASN A 101 17.26 24.32 10.20
C ASN A 101 16.03 24.93 10.92
N PHE A 102 14.83 24.76 10.35
CA PHE A 102 13.56 25.21 10.92
C PHE A 102 12.74 24.07 11.55
N ILE A 103 13.31 22.86 11.66
CA ILE A 103 12.67 21.77 12.41
C ILE A 103 12.54 22.21 13.87
N SER A 104 11.30 22.20 14.36
CA SER A 104 10.95 22.54 15.75
C SER A 104 10.38 21.31 16.44
N PRO A 105 10.87 20.95 17.65
CA PRO A 105 10.29 19.89 18.47
C PRO A 105 8.82 20.10 18.83
N GLU A 106 8.38 21.36 18.93
CA GLU A 106 7.00 21.75 19.25
C GLU A 106 6.03 21.54 18.09
N LEU A 107 6.54 21.59 16.86
CA LEU A 107 5.78 21.35 15.64
C LEU A 107 5.95 19.93 15.09
N HIS A 108 6.79 19.12 15.73
CA HIS A 108 7.19 17.79 15.26
C HIS A 108 7.68 17.81 13.80
N GLY A 109 8.43 18.85 13.44
CA GLY A 109 8.90 19.09 12.08
C GLY A 109 8.96 20.59 11.74
N ILE A 110 8.93 20.91 10.46
CA ILE A 110 8.80 22.30 9.98
C ILE A 110 7.34 22.75 10.01
N SER A 111 7.11 24.05 10.10
CA SER A 111 5.76 24.64 10.01
C SER A 111 5.06 24.35 8.66
N ASN A 112 3.73 24.41 8.64
CA ASN A 112 2.90 24.13 7.45
C ASN A 112 3.12 25.13 6.30
N ASP A 113 3.58 26.34 6.62
CA ASP A 113 3.85 27.40 5.64
C ASP A 113 5.24 27.29 5.00
N LEU A 114 6.06 26.31 5.41
CA LEU A 114 7.37 26.02 4.85
C LEU A 114 7.34 24.81 3.91
N ASP A 115 8.27 24.80 2.95
CA ASP A 115 8.44 23.74 1.94
C ASP A 115 7.13 23.33 1.23
N ILE A 116 6.34 24.35 0.86
CA ILE A 116 4.99 24.20 0.29
C ILE A 116 4.95 23.24 -0.89
N GLN A 117 5.99 23.20 -1.72
CA GLN A 117 6.00 22.32 -2.90
C GLN A 117 6.15 20.85 -2.52
N LYS A 118 6.98 20.52 -1.51
CA LYS A 118 7.08 19.15 -0.98
C LYS A 118 5.76 18.72 -0.34
N ARG A 119 5.13 19.59 0.45
CA ARG A 119 3.82 19.35 1.07
C ARG A 119 2.71 19.13 0.03
N LYS A 120 2.67 19.94 -1.04
CA LYS A 120 1.72 19.75 -2.15
C LYS A 120 1.89 18.39 -2.84
N ILE A 121 3.12 17.94 -3.07
CA ILE A 121 3.37 16.61 -3.64
C ILE A 121 2.79 15.52 -2.71
N ALA A 122 3.05 15.60 -1.40
CA ALA A 122 2.46 14.67 -0.44
C ALA A 122 0.92 14.68 -0.48
N GLN A 123 0.29 15.86 -0.51
CA GLN A 123 -1.17 16.00 -0.62
C GLN A 123 -1.73 15.43 -1.94
N TYR A 124 -1.01 15.61 -3.04
CA TYR A 124 -1.39 14.99 -4.32
C TYR A 124 -1.29 13.47 -4.28
N ILE A 125 -0.28 12.90 -3.62
CA ILE A 125 -0.18 11.44 -3.43
C ILE A 125 -1.37 10.94 -2.62
N LEU A 126 -1.71 11.58 -1.50
CA LEU A 126 -2.86 11.20 -0.67
C LEU A 126 -4.19 11.25 -1.44
N THR A 127 -4.33 12.21 -2.36
CA THR A 127 -5.51 12.33 -3.21
C THR A 127 -5.54 11.27 -4.32
N ALA A 128 -4.39 10.98 -4.93
CA ALA A 128 -4.28 10.09 -6.08
C ALA A 128 -4.27 8.60 -5.69
N ASP A 129 -3.75 8.27 -4.51
CA ASP A 129 -3.70 6.91 -3.99
C ASP A 129 -4.30 6.83 -2.58
N PRO A 130 -5.59 6.49 -2.45
CA PRO A 130 -6.25 6.40 -1.17
C PRO A 130 -5.70 5.28 -0.27
N ASN A 131 -4.82 4.41 -0.79
CA ASN A 131 -4.12 3.43 0.05
C ASN A 131 -3.26 4.10 1.12
N PHE A 132 -2.86 5.36 0.95
CA PHE A 132 -2.13 6.11 1.96
C PHE A 132 -3.06 6.93 2.86
N GLU A 133 -2.83 6.87 4.16
CA GLU A 133 -3.45 7.76 5.15
C GLU A 133 -2.52 8.93 5.51
N VAL A 134 -1.22 8.77 5.28
CA VAL A 134 -0.19 9.74 5.64
C VAL A 134 0.99 9.65 4.68
N ILE A 135 1.60 10.79 4.36
CA ILE A 135 2.88 10.90 3.64
C ILE A 135 3.81 11.79 4.45
N PHE A 136 5.06 11.37 4.64
CA PHE A 136 6.02 12.14 5.42
C PHE A 136 7.45 11.97 4.90
N PHE A 137 8.31 12.90 5.33
CA PHE A 137 9.74 12.86 5.07
C PHE A 137 10.50 12.83 6.40
N LEU A 138 11.42 11.87 6.53
CA LEU A 138 12.37 11.82 7.66
C LEU A 138 13.74 12.28 7.19
N MET A 139 14.41 13.10 8.01
CA MET A 139 15.80 13.50 7.81
C MET A 139 16.76 12.31 7.95
N PRO A 140 18.06 12.44 7.57
CA PRO A 140 19.03 11.34 7.66
C PRO A 140 19.33 10.84 9.09
N ASN A 141 18.95 11.61 10.09
CA ASN A 141 19.04 11.22 11.50
C ASN A 141 17.71 10.65 12.03
N GLY A 142 16.68 10.55 11.18
CA GLY A 142 15.33 10.11 11.48
C GLY A 142 14.41 11.16 12.08
N ASP A 143 14.82 12.42 12.19
CA ASP A 143 13.92 13.49 12.62
C ASP A 143 12.81 13.71 11.60
N MET A 144 11.59 13.94 12.08
CA MET A 144 10.47 14.31 11.24
C MET A 144 10.76 15.67 10.59
N TYR A 145 10.78 15.71 9.26
CA TYR A 145 10.88 16.96 8.51
C TYR A 145 9.50 17.55 8.29
N MET A 146 8.58 16.74 7.75
CA MET A 146 7.19 17.12 7.50
C MET A 146 6.30 15.89 7.42
N GLU A 147 5.05 16.02 7.82
CA GLU A 147 4.00 15.02 7.65
C GLU A 147 2.73 15.68 7.08
N GLU A 148 2.10 15.01 6.11
CA GLU A 148 0.81 15.36 5.56
C GLU A 148 -0.21 14.23 5.79
N PRO A 149 -1.46 14.55 6.18
CA PRO A 149 -1.97 15.90 6.44
C PRO A 149 -1.29 16.58 7.63
N TYR A 150 -1.06 17.90 7.57
CA TYR A 150 -0.36 18.63 8.65
C TYR A 150 -0.97 18.44 10.04
N SER A 151 -2.28 18.24 10.14
CA SER A 151 -2.95 17.91 11.40
C SER A 151 -2.40 16.65 12.06
N ASN A 152 -1.93 15.68 11.28
CA ASN A 152 -1.29 14.48 11.81
C ASN A 152 0.09 14.81 12.36
N GLN A 153 0.86 15.68 11.68
CA GLN A 153 2.14 16.18 12.19
C GLN A 153 1.97 16.79 13.59
N GLN A 154 0.95 17.63 13.76
CA GLN A 154 0.64 18.28 15.04
C GLN A 154 0.25 17.28 16.16
N ASN A 155 -0.22 16.10 15.79
CA ASN A 155 -0.61 15.05 16.73
C ASN A 155 0.51 14.05 17.02
N LEU A 156 1.68 14.19 16.40
CA LEU A 156 2.80 13.29 16.64
C LEU A 156 3.19 13.30 18.11
N THR A 157 3.44 12.12 18.66
CA THR A 157 3.88 11.97 20.06
C THR A 157 5.40 12.01 20.21
N ARG A 158 6.15 12.10 19.09
CA ARG A 158 7.62 12.02 19.03
C ARG A 158 8.16 12.80 17.83
N ASN A 159 9.41 13.24 17.94
CA ASN A 159 10.12 13.97 16.88
C ASN A 159 10.97 13.09 15.98
N ASN A 160 11.53 12.00 16.51
CA ASN A 160 12.49 11.15 15.81
C ASN A 160 11.94 9.73 15.63
N PHE A 161 12.14 9.16 14.44
CA PHE A 161 11.63 7.87 14.01
C PHE A 161 12.72 6.95 13.44
N ALA A 162 14.01 7.23 13.69
CA ALA A 162 15.12 6.39 13.23
C ALA A 162 15.07 4.96 13.77
N PHE A 163 14.40 4.76 14.91
CA PHE A 163 14.24 3.44 15.54
C PHE A 163 13.18 2.56 14.85
N ARG A 164 12.40 3.13 13.92
CA ARG A 164 11.35 2.40 13.24
C ARG A 164 11.96 1.43 12.22
N ASP A 165 11.37 0.26 12.16
CA ASP A 165 11.76 -0.81 11.25
C ASP A 165 11.73 -0.39 9.78
N TYR A 166 10.73 0.39 9.36
CA TYR A 166 10.68 0.90 7.99
C TYR A 166 11.83 1.85 7.66
N TYR A 167 12.29 2.65 8.63
CA TYR A 167 13.45 3.53 8.47
C TYR A 167 14.73 2.71 8.40
N ILE A 168 14.94 1.83 9.39
CA ILE A 168 16.12 0.95 9.47
C ILE A 168 16.22 0.08 8.22
N GLY A 169 15.10 -0.48 7.78
CA GLY A 169 15.00 -1.31 6.58
C GLY A 169 15.40 -0.54 5.33
N ALA A 170 14.76 0.60 5.05
CA ALA A 170 15.05 1.42 3.89
C ALA A 170 16.52 1.87 3.82
N VAL A 171 17.08 2.30 4.96
CA VAL A 171 18.47 2.75 5.06
C VAL A 171 19.45 1.59 4.89
N ASN A 172 19.23 0.45 5.55
CA ASN A 172 20.15 -0.68 5.48
C ASN A 172 20.15 -1.38 4.13
N THR A 173 19.00 -1.43 3.44
CA THR A 173 18.89 -2.07 2.13
C THR A 173 19.20 -1.13 0.98
N ASN A 174 19.28 0.19 1.21
CA ASN A 174 19.34 1.22 0.17
C ASN A 174 18.26 1.01 -0.92
N ASN A 175 17.08 0.56 -0.50
CA ASN A 175 15.98 0.18 -1.38
C ASN A 175 14.64 0.41 -0.67
N SER A 176 13.55 0.41 -1.44
CA SER A 176 12.19 0.45 -0.92
C SER A 176 11.96 -0.66 0.10
N PHE A 177 11.35 -0.30 1.22
CA PHE A 177 11.10 -1.22 2.34
C PHE A 177 9.65 -1.12 2.81
N LEU A 178 9.04 -2.27 3.11
CA LEU A 178 7.69 -2.35 3.67
C LEU A 178 7.79 -2.73 5.14
N GLY A 179 7.44 -1.78 6.01
CA GLY A 179 7.43 -1.97 7.44
C GLY A 179 6.34 -2.92 7.93
N ASN A 180 6.50 -3.33 9.16
CA ASN A 180 5.57 -4.10 9.94
C ASN A 180 4.40 -3.22 10.41
N VAL A 181 3.33 -3.84 10.87
CA VAL A 181 2.20 -3.12 11.46
C VAL A 181 2.63 -2.55 12.81
N ILE A 182 2.46 -1.24 12.95
CA ILE A 182 2.68 -0.51 14.20
C ILE A 182 1.48 0.40 14.47
N ILE A 183 1.33 0.83 15.72
CA ILE A 183 0.41 1.92 16.05
C ILE A 183 1.05 3.25 15.64
N SER A 184 0.39 3.96 14.73
CA SER A 184 0.81 5.27 14.26
C SER A 184 0.89 6.26 15.41
N ALA A 185 2.00 7.00 15.46
CA ALA A 185 2.24 8.00 16.50
C ALA A 185 1.37 9.25 16.36
N SER A 186 0.79 9.51 15.18
CA SER A 186 -0.06 10.67 14.90
C SER A 186 -1.55 10.34 14.93
N SER A 187 -1.97 9.18 14.41
CA SER A 187 -3.40 8.81 14.33
C SER A 187 -3.85 7.85 15.42
N GLY A 188 -2.93 7.16 16.11
CA GLY A 188 -3.25 6.10 17.06
C GLY A 188 -3.83 4.84 16.41
N ARG A 189 -3.84 4.75 15.07
CA ARG A 189 -4.36 3.60 14.31
C ARG A 189 -3.24 2.66 13.87
N PRO A 190 -3.51 1.35 13.70
CA PRO A 190 -2.57 0.43 13.08
C PRO A 190 -2.24 0.84 11.63
N GLN A 191 -0.96 0.91 11.30
CA GLN A 191 -0.45 1.22 9.96
C GLN A 191 0.82 0.41 9.67
N ALA A 192 1.03 0.10 8.40
CA ALA A 192 2.32 -0.32 7.87
C ALA A 192 2.84 0.76 6.91
N TYR A 193 4.16 0.91 6.80
CA TYR A 193 4.77 2.02 6.06
C TYR A 193 5.60 1.52 4.90
N ILE A 194 5.41 2.10 3.72
CA ILE A 194 6.35 1.97 2.60
C ILE A 194 7.36 3.11 2.72
N ALA A 195 8.64 2.78 2.78
CA ALA A 195 9.73 3.73 2.99
C ALA A 195 10.75 3.66 1.85
N ILE A 196 11.06 4.81 1.25
CA ILE A 196 11.98 4.95 0.12
C ILE A 196 13.18 5.80 0.56
N PRO A 197 14.42 5.28 0.55
CA PRO A 197 15.59 6.11 0.84
C PRO A 197 15.79 7.13 -0.30
N VAL A 198 16.07 8.37 0.08
CA VAL A 198 16.24 9.49 -0.84
C VAL A 198 17.68 9.94 -0.84
N TYR A 199 18.23 10.13 -2.04
CA TYR A 199 19.61 10.58 -2.25
C TYR A 199 19.64 11.87 -3.05
N SER A 200 20.60 12.73 -2.71
CA SER A 200 20.92 13.95 -3.44
C SER A 200 21.37 13.64 -4.87
N GLU A 201 20.89 14.43 -5.85
CA GLU A 201 21.32 14.33 -7.25
C GLU A 201 22.80 14.65 -7.44
N ASN A 202 23.33 15.60 -6.67
CA ASN A 202 24.65 16.15 -6.93
C ASN A 202 25.78 15.18 -6.60
N ASN A 203 25.61 14.37 -5.56
CA ASN A 203 26.69 13.55 -5.00
C ASN A 203 26.23 12.20 -4.45
N GLY A 204 24.95 11.82 -4.64
CA GLY A 204 24.42 10.55 -4.16
C GLY A 204 24.38 10.42 -2.63
N THR A 205 24.52 11.52 -1.88
CA THR A 205 24.45 11.48 -0.42
C THR A 205 23.03 11.19 0.04
N PHE A 206 22.87 10.34 1.05
CA PHE A 206 21.59 10.07 1.69
C PHE A 206 21.06 11.33 2.38
N ILE A 207 19.87 11.78 2.00
CA ILE A 207 19.25 13.03 2.48
C ILE A 207 17.95 12.80 3.24
N GLY A 208 17.48 11.56 3.36
CA GLY A 208 16.32 11.22 4.17
C GLY A 208 15.50 10.07 3.60
N VAL A 209 14.32 9.84 4.16
CA VAL A 209 13.41 8.76 3.77
C VAL A 209 12.05 9.33 3.43
N TRP A 210 11.58 9.09 2.21
CA TRP A 210 10.25 9.43 1.74
C TRP A 210 9.31 8.27 2.00
N SER A 211 8.28 8.49 2.83
CA SER A 211 7.47 7.38 3.35
C SER A 211 5.98 7.65 3.24
N GLY A 212 5.21 6.58 3.06
CA GLY A 212 3.75 6.60 3.11
C GLY A 212 3.19 5.52 4.03
N GLY A 213 2.31 5.92 4.94
CA GLY A 213 1.61 5.02 5.86
C GLY A 213 0.30 4.52 5.25
N LEU A 214 0.12 3.21 5.21
CA LEU A 214 -1.02 2.55 4.58
C LEU A 214 -2.27 2.63 5.46
N ASN A 215 -3.40 2.93 4.82
CA ASN A 215 -4.73 2.90 5.43
C ASN A 215 -5.25 1.46 5.51
N LEU A 216 -4.91 0.74 6.56
CA LEU A 216 -5.26 -0.68 6.73
C LEU A 216 -6.79 -0.93 6.81
N THR A 217 -7.57 0.09 7.17
CA THR A 217 -9.04 0.03 7.15
C THR A 217 -9.53 -0.25 5.72
N LEU A 218 -9.02 0.47 4.73
CA LEU A 218 -9.39 0.27 3.32
C LEU A 218 -9.00 -1.11 2.79
N PHE A 219 -7.94 -1.72 3.33
CA PHE A 219 -7.55 -3.08 2.95
C PHE A 219 -8.57 -4.10 3.46
N SER A 220 -9.03 -3.93 4.70
CA SER A 220 -10.10 -4.76 5.28
C SER A 220 -11.42 -4.57 4.55
N GLU A 221 -11.83 -3.33 4.28
CA GLU A 221 -13.04 -3.03 3.51
C GLU A 221 -13.00 -3.66 2.11
N SER A 222 -11.87 -3.52 1.41
CA SER A 222 -11.67 -4.15 0.09
C SER A 222 -11.83 -5.66 0.17
N LEU A 223 -11.21 -6.30 1.16
CA LEU A 223 -11.27 -7.75 1.35
C LEU A 223 -12.70 -8.22 1.69
N GLN A 224 -13.43 -7.46 2.50
CA GLN A 224 -14.82 -7.74 2.88
C GLN A 224 -15.80 -7.59 1.70
N LEU A 225 -15.56 -6.63 0.81
CA LEU A 225 -16.40 -6.40 -0.38
C LEU A 225 -16.36 -7.58 -1.37
N LEU A 226 -15.27 -8.35 -1.39
CA LEU A 226 -15.17 -9.54 -2.24
C LEU A 226 -16.13 -10.66 -1.83
N ASN A 227 -16.67 -10.63 -0.60
CA ASN A 227 -17.63 -11.62 -0.06
C ASN A 227 -17.21 -13.08 -0.32
N LEU A 228 -15.92 -13.38 -0.22
CA LEU A 228 -15.32 -14.70 -0.52
C LEU A 228 -15.62 -15.76 0.56
N THR A 229 -16.03 -15.32 1.74
CA THR A 229 -16.24 -16.17 2.90
C THR A 229 -17.73 -16.33 3.25
N ASN A 230 -18.05 -17.41 3.95
CA ASN A 230 -19.31 -17.59 4.67
C ASN A 230 -19.02 -17.82 6.17
N GLY A 231 -20.04 -17.99 7.01
CA GLY A 231 -19.94 -17.90 8.47
C GLY A 231 -18.78 -18.63 9.16
N ASP A 232 -18.26 -19.72 8.57
CA ASP A 232 -17.17 -20.51 9.15
C ASP A 232 -15.80 -20.30 8.46
N GLN A 233 -15.70 -19.27 7.60
CA GLN A 233 -14.54 -18.97 6.77
C GLN A 233 -14.02 -17.56 7.02
N ARG A 234 -12.70 -17.40 6.91
CA ARG A 234 -12.04 -16.12 7.15
C ARG A 234 -10.75 -16.01 6.35
N VAL A 235 -10.55 -14.88 5.71
CA VAL A 235 -9.29 -14.50 5.06
C VAL A 235 -8.63 -13.39 5.85
N VAL A 236 -7.33 -13.51 6.08
CA VAL A 236 -6.53 -12.49 6.74
C VAL A 236 -5.24 -12.20 5.97
N TYR A 237 -4.87 -10.93 5.91
CA TYR A 237 -3.54 -10.47 5.51
C TYR A 237 -2.72 -10.20 6.76
N ILE A 238 -1.46 -10.60 6.76
CA ILE A 238 -0.62 -10.64 7.96
C ILE A 238 0.79 -10.14 7.61
N ASP A 239 1.36 -9.30 8.47
CA ASP A 239 2.73 -8.82 8.30
C ASP A 239 3.78 -9.90 8.62
N GLN A 240 5.06 -9.55 8.49
CA GLN A 240 6.15 -10.50 8.64
C GLN A 240 6.36 -10.99 10.09
N GLN A 241 5.70 -10.39 11.08
CA GLN A 241 5.79 -10.72 12.52
C GLN A 241 4.50 -11.33 13.03
N GLY A 242 3.54 -11.57 12.13
CA GLY A 242 2.29 -12.24 12.47
C GLY A 242 1.19 -11.29 12.91
N GLN A 243 1.34 -9.97 12.75
CA GLN A 243 0.28 -9.01 13.06
C GLN A 243 -0.69 -8.86 11.90
N LYS A 244 -1.96 -8.68 12.24
CA LYS A 244 -3.02 -8.54 11.25
C LYS A 244 -2.94 -7.20 10.51
N ILE A 245 -3.06 -7.27 9.19
CA ILE A 245 -3.11 -6.12 8.27
C ILE A 245 -4.55 -5.90 7.82
N ALA A 246 -5.22 -6.97 7.41
CA ALA A 246 -6.59 -6.91 6.91
C ALA A 246 -7.36 -8.18 7.24
N ASP A 247 -8.68 -8.06 7.28
CA ASP A 247 -9.56 -9.14 7.74
C ASP A 247 -10.88 -9.14 6.97
N SER A 248 -11.26 -10.31 6.44
CA SER A 248 -12.53 -10.50 5.76
C SER A 248 -13.73 -10.54 6.72
N ASP A 249 -13.50 -10.71 8.03
CA ASP A 249 -14.58 -10.66 9.02
C ASP A 249 -15.06 -9.21 9.21
N LYS A 250 -16.33 -8.93 8.92
CA LYS A 250 -16.93 -7.60 9.05
C LYS A 250 -16.95 -7.10 10.50
N GLN A 251 -16.95 -7.99 11.48
CA GLN A 251 -16.90 -7.60 12.90
C GLN A 251 -15.53 -7.05 13.30
N SER A 252 -14.47 -7.34 12.53
CA SER A 252 -13.11 -6.87 12.81
C SER A 252 -12.99 -5.33 12.81
N LEU A 253 -13.76 -4.64 11.97
CA LEU A 253 -13.78 -3.17 11.90
C LEU A 253 -14.60 -2.54 13.03
N LEU A 254 -15.63 -3.24 13.49
CA LEU A 254 -16.56 -2.74 14.52
C LEU A 254 -16.04 -2.95 15.94
N SER A 255 -15.12 -3.90 16.12
CA SER A 255 -14.59 -4.26 17.42
C SER A 255 -13.10 -3.94 17.50
N ASN A 256 -12.76 -2.85 18.19
CA ASN A 256 -11.38 -2.55 18.64
C ASN A 256 -10.73 -3.73 19.42
N ARG A 257 -11.52 -4.75 19.80
CA ARG A 257 -11.05 -5.99 20.46
C ARG A 257 -10.09 -6.83 19.60
N ASN A 258 -10.11 -6.71 18.28
CA ASN A 258 -9.39 -7.64 17.37
C ASN A 258 -8.18 -7.02 16.66
N GLN A 259 -7.71 -5.83 17.07
CA GLN A 259 -6.53 -5.20 16.45
C GLN A 259 -5.20 -5.86 16.85
N ASN A 260 -5.14 -6.52 18.01
CA ASN A 260 -3.92 -7.17 18.54
C ASN A 260 -3.89 -8.69 18.33
N GLU A 261 -4.71 -9.21 17.41
CA GLU A 261 -4.68 -10.63 17.10
C GLU A 261 -3.38 -10.97 16.34
N SER A 262 -2.64 -11.93 16.88
CA SER A 262 -1.39 -12.40 16.29
C SER A 262 -1.52 -13.84 15.78
N PHE A 263 -0.95 -14.06 14.60
CA PHE A 263 -0.87 -15.34 13.90
C PHE A 263 0.54 -15.94 13.93
N ALA A 264 1.48 -15.31 14.66
CA ALA A 264 2.90 -15.69 14.69
C ALA A 264 3.15 -17.15 15.10
N ASN A 265 2.23 -17.74 15.86
CA ASN A 265 2.35 -19.10 16.35
C ASN A 265 1.95 -20.16 15.30
N LEU A 266 1.19 -19.78 14.28
CA LEU A 266 0.71 -20.72 13.26
C LEU A 266 1.86 -21.22 12.38
N GLN A 267 1.86 -22.51 12.07
CA GLN A 267 2.83 -23.11 11.16
C GLN A 267 2.58 -22.65 9.72
N SER A 268 1.32 -22.49 9.31
CA SER A 268 0.93 -21.91 8.03
C SER A 268 1.54 -20.51 7.84
N PHE A 269 1.45 -19.65 8.85
CA PHE A 269 2.11 -18.35 8.85
C PHE A 269 3.64 -18.48 8.70
N LYS A 270 4.30 -19.29 9.54
CA LYS A 270 5.75 -19.49 9.51
C LYS A 270 6.25 -20.01 8.15
N ASN A 271 5.48 -20.86 7.50
CA ASN A 271 5.79 -21.39 6.17
C ASN A 271 5.55 -20.31 5.10
N ALA A 272 4.44 -19.57 5.17
CA ALA A 272 4.16 -18.48 4.25
C ALA A 272 5.25 -17.41 4.25
N VAL A 273 5.70 -16.94 5.42
CA VAL A 273 6.78 -15.93 5.48
C VAL A 273 8.16 -16.44 5.03
N LYS A 274 8.34 -17.77 4.91
CA LYS A 274 9.51 -18.40 4.25
C LYS A 274 9.36 -18.51 2.74
N GLY A 275 8.22 -18.11 2.19
CA GLY A 275 7.93 -18.13 0.76
C GLY A 275 7.20 -19.39 0.29
N GLU A 276 6.68 -20.22 1.18
CA GLU A 276 5.96 -21.45 0.83
C GLU A 276 4.46 -21.19 0.63
N SER A 277 3.84 -21.93 -0.31
CA SER A 277 2.39 -21.94 -0.51
C SER A 277 1.84 -23.35 -0.39
N SER A 278 0.89 -23.58 0.51
CA SER A 278 0.25 -24.88 0.70
C SER A 278 -1.01 -24.74 1.57
N PHE A 279 -1.44 -25.85 2.17
CA PHE A 279 -2.42 -25.85 3.25
C PHE A 279 -1.94 -26.70 4.44
N SER A 280 -2.47 -26.41 5.62
CA SER A 280 -2.26 -27.16 6.87
C SER A 280 -3.57 -27.29 7.64
N ILE A 281 -3.64 -28.27 8.55
CA ILE A 281 -4.71 -28.33 9.56
C ILE A 281 -4.08 -27.95 10.89
N GLU A 282 -4.59 -26.89 11.51
CA GLU A 282 -4.07 -26.34 12.76
C GLU A 282 -5.20 -26.06 13.74
N THR A 283 -4.89 -25.95 15.03
CA THR A 283 -5.89 -25.65 16.06
C THR A 283 -5.82 -24.19 16.47
N ILE A 284 -6.92 -23.46 16.30
CA ILE A 284 -7.05 -22.05 16.72
C ILE A 284 -8.18 -21.99 17.76
N ASN A 285 -7.87 -21.55 18.99
CA ASN A 285 -8.84 -21.45 20.09
C ASN A 285 -9.63 -22.75 20.34
N GLY A 286 -8.97 -23.91 20.22
CA GLY A 286 -9.59 -25.23 20.40
C GLY A 286 -10.32 -25.78 19.16
N ASN A 287 -10.47 -24.98 18.10
CA ASN A 287 -11.12 -25.39 16.86
C ASN A 287 -10.10 -25.82 15.81
N ARG A 288 -10.32 -26.97 15.17
CA ARG A 288 -9.50 -27.42 14.04
C ARG A 288 -9.87 -26.60 12.81
N MET A 289 -8.86 -26.00 12.18
CA MET A 289 -9.00 -25.15 11.01
C MET A 289 -8.16 -25.72 9.87
N LEU A 290 -8.74 -25.84 8.68
CA LEU A 290 -7.99 -26.00 7.44
C LEU A 290 -7.55 -24.61 6.96
N ILE A 291 -6.25 -24.40 6.85
CA ILE A 291 -5.63 -23.11 6.53
C ILE A 291 -4.85 -23.23 5.23
N PHE A 292 -5.27 -22.49 4.21
CA PHE A 292 -4.52 -22.29 2.98
C PHE A 292 -3.67 -21.03 3.12
N TYR A 293 -2.43 -21.08 2.65
CA TYR A 293 -1.48 -19.99 2.85
C TYR A 293 -0.63 -19.72 1.61
N THR A 294 -0.29 -18.46 1.38
CA THR A 294 0.59 -18.01 0.28
C THR A 294 1.34 -16.74 0.71
N PRO A 295 2.63 -16.59 0.36
CA PRO A 295 3.38 -15.37 0.58
C PRO A 295 2.92 -14.24 -0.35
N MET A 296 2.98 -13.02 0.15
CA MET A 296 3.06 -11.81 -0.67
C MET A 296 4.46 -11.22 -0.47
N LYS A 297 5.23 -11.06 -1.54
CA LYS A 297 6.63 -10.62 -1.47
C LYS A 297 6.76 -9.17 -1.92
N PHE A 298 7.47 -8.37 -1.13
CA PHE A 298 7.85 -7.01 -1.48
C PHE A 298 9.33 -6.79 -1.11
N HIS A 299 10.21 -6.84 -2.11
CA HIS A 299 11.66 -6.82 -1.93
C HIS A 299 12.13 -7.81 -0.84
N SER A 300 12.68 -7.30 0.27
CA SER A 300 13.17 -8.07 1.41
C SER A 300 12.09 -8.44 2.44
N THR A 301 10.85 -7.93 2.25
CA THR A 301 9.72 -8.16 3.16
C THR A 301 8.80 -9.24 2.60
N THR A 302 8.32 -10.14 3.46
CA THR A 302 7.31 -11.14 3.08
C THR A 302 6.15 -11.09 4.06
N TRP A 303 4.98 -10.72 3.55
CA TRP A 303 3.70 -10.83 4.25
C TRP A 303 3.04 -12.16 3.91
N ALA A 304 2.01 -12.54 4.66
CA ALA A 304 1.25 -13.77 4.45
C ALA A 304 -0.22 -13.48 4.19
N VAL A 305 -0.82 -14.27 3.30
CA VAL A 305 -2.26 -14.35 3.11
C VAL A 305 -2.73 -15.72 3.57
N LEU A 306 -3.68 -15.77 4.51
CA LEU A 306 -4.28 -17.02 4.98
C LEU A 306 -5.78 -17.05 4.67
N PHE A 307 -6.26 -18.17 4.18
CA PHE A 307 -7.69 -18.52 4.17
C PHE A 307 -7.91 -19.66 5.16
N MET A 308 -8.71 -19.40 6.18
CA MET A 308 -9.03 -20.30 7.27
C MET A 308 -10.47 -20.75 7.16
N GLN A 309 -10.73 -22.04 7.41
CA GLN A 309 -12.08 -22.56 7.56
C GLN A 309 -12.13 -23.67 8.59
N HIS A 310 -13.27 -23.84 9.26
CA HIS A 310 -13.46 -24.98 10.16
C HIS A 310 -13.22 -26.32 9.45
N TYR A 311 -12.52 -27.22 10.14
CA TYR A 311 -12.26 -28.59 9.72
C TYR A 311 -12.99 -29.54 10.67
N ASN A 312 -14.08 -30.14 10.15
CA ASN A 312 -14.87 -31.17 10.85
C ASN A 312 -14.26 -32.55 10.64
#